data_AF-A0A535YBR5-F1
#
_entry.id   AF-A0A535YBR5-F1
#
_cell.length_a   1.000
_cell.length_b   1.000
_cell.length_c   1.000
_cell.angle_alpha   90.00
_cell.angle_beta   90.00
_cell.angle_gamma   90.00
#
_symmetry.space_group_name_H-M   'P 1'
#
loop_
_entity.id
_entity.type
_entity.pdbx_description
1 polymer ?
#
loop_
_entity_poly.entity_id
_entity_poly.type
_entity_poly.pdbx_seq_one_letter_code
_entity_poly.pdbx_strand_id
1 'polypeptide(L)'
;MLVREQPATDLTIATRILARSGALVGDRRITLRLRDVMYIGGRDVALSTMTPYDVAVVLSSDGSTLHGQAPSDIADYLEVHRRSPHIASVARMSDGDYVCAPTLRGCVVAALRRVRGENETSADDATIEAVWLDLVSQARISGALIGAFPTENEAP
;
A
#
# COMPACT_ATOMS: atom_id res chain seq x y z
N MET A 1 0.78 11.84 20.31
CA MET A 1 1.15 10.60 19.59
C MET A 1 0.50 10.68 18.21
N LEU A 2 1.27 11.17 17.23
CA LEU A 2 0.80 11.41 15.86
C LEU A 2 0.32 10.10 15.22
N VAL A 3 -0.55 10.23 14.22
CA VAL A 3 -0.99 9.17 13.30
C VAL A 3 0.17 8.18 13.06
N ARG A 4 -0.04 6.92 13.48
CA ARG A 4 1.04 5.94 13.77
C ARG A 4 1.99 5.76 12.57
N GLU A 5 3.29 5.84 12.81
CA GLU A 5 4.35 5.62 11.81
C GLU A 5 4.30 4.21 11.19
N GLN A 6 3.79 3.23 11.94
CA GLN A 6 3.74 1.84 11.50
C GLN A 6 2.87 1.62 10.24
N PRO A 7 1.58 2.07 10.19
CA PRO A 7 0.78 2.05 8.96
C PRO A 7 1.44 2.66 7.73
N ALA A 8 2.11 3.80 7.88
CA ALA A 8 2.81 4.46 6.78
C ALA A 8 4.03 3.63 6.31
N THR A 9 4.74 3.03 7.25
CA THR A 9 5.84 2.09 6.97
C THR A 9 5.35 0.85 6.22
N ASP A 10 4.28 0.20 6.71
CA ASP A 10 3.71 -0.98 6.08
C ASP A 10 3.24 -0.69 4.65
N LEU A 11 2.57 0.46 4.45
CA LEU A 11 2.14 0.91 3.13
C LEU A 11 3.33 1.19 2.20
N THR A 12 4.40 1.75 2.74
CA THR A 12 5.64 2.02 2.01
C THR A 12 6.28 0.75 1.49
N ILE A 13 6.42 -0.25 2.37
CA ILE A 13 6.96 -1.56 2.01
C ILE A 13 6.09 -2.21 0.92
N ALA A 14 4.77 -2.23 1.11
CA ALA A 14 3.83 -2.79 0.14
C ALA A 14 3.94 -2.13 -1.23
N THR A 15 3.98 -0.79 -1.25
CA THR A 15 4.10 -0.01 -2.49
C THR A 15 5.40 -0.33 -3.23
N ARG A 16 6.53 -0.38 -2.52
CA ARG A 16 7.83 -0.65 -3.13
C ARG A 16 7.95 -2.09 -3.66
N ILE A 17 7.38 -3.06 -2.95
CA ILE A 17 7.29 -4.45 -3.42
C ILE A 17 6.52 -4.51 -4.75
N LEU A 18 5.36 -3.86 -4.81
CA LEU A 18 4.51 -3.87 -6.01
C LEU A 18 5.08 -3.03 -7.16
N ALA A 19 5.77 -1.93 -6.87
CA ALA A 19 6.45 -1.15 -7.90
C ALA A 19 7.60 -1.95 -8.53
N ARG A 20 8.38 -2.67 -7.71
CA ARG A 20 9.49 -3.50 -8.20
C ARG A 20 9.02 -4.65 -9.09
N SER A 21 7.84 -5.22 -8.82
CA SER A 21 7.28 -6.30 -9.63
C SER A 21 6.59 -5.82 -10.90
N GLY A 22 6.43 -4.50 -11.09
CA GLY A 22 5.65 -3.93 -12.20
C GLY A 22 4.13 -4.01 -12.00
N ALA A 23 3.67 -4.41 -10.81
CA ALA A 23 2.24 -4.42 -10.46
C ALA A 23 1.67 -3.00 -10.36
N LEU A 24 2.44 -2.07 -9.79
CA LEU A 24 2.13 -0.64 -9.77
C LEU A 24 3.07 0.12 -10.71
N VAL A 25 2.50 0.97 -11.57
CA VAL A 25 3.24 1.77 -12.55
C VAL A 25 2.66 3.17 -12.65
N GLY A 26 3.51 4.16 -12.96
CA GLY A 26 3.09 5.57 -13.06
C GLY A 26 2.45 6.06 -11.76
N ASP A 27 1.29 6.70 -11.87
CA ASP A 27 0.54 7.27 -10.73
C ASP A 27 -0.38 6.26 -10.02
N ARG A 28 -0.17 4.97 -10.23
CA ARG A 28 -1.01 3.95 -9.59
C ARG A 28 -0.54 3.65 -8.19
N ARG A 29 -1.48 3.46 -7.26
CA ARG A 29 -1.20 3.39 -5.84
C ARG A 29 -1.92 2.19 -5.19
N ILE A 30 -1.40 1.80 -4.03
CA ILE A 30 -2.09 0.94 -3.08
C ILE A 30 -2.50 1.78 -1.87
N THR A 31 -3.57 1.37 -1.21
CA THR A 31 -4.13 2.04 -0.03
C THR A 31 -4.12 1.13 1.19
N LEU A 32 -4.12 1.74 2.37
CA LEU A 32 -4.41 1.07 3.63
C LEU A 32 -5.47 1.88 4.37
N ARG A 33 -6.66 1.31 4.57
CA ARG A 33 -7.74 1.90 5.36
C ARG A 33 -7.70 1.36 6.79
N LEU A 34 -7.69 2.26 7.75
CA LEU A 34 -7.77 1.95 9.17
C LEU A 34 -8.90 2.77 9.79
N ARG A 35 -10.02 2.11 10.08
CA ARG A 35 -11.24 2.75 10.60
C ARG A 35 -11.67 3.90 9.68
N ASP A 36 -11.61 5.14 10.18
CA ASP A 36 -12.10 6.35 9.51
C ASP A 36 -11.04 7.04 8.66
N VAL A 37 -9.82 6.52 8.58
CA VAL A 37 -8.74 7.11 7.79
C VAL A 37 -8.21 6.16 6.72
N MET A 38 -7.74 6.73 5.62
CA MET A 38 -7.06 6.02 4.54
C MET A 38 -5.66 6.59 4.32
N TYR A 39 -4.68 5.70 4.30
CA TYR A 39 -3.29 5.97 3.97
C TYR A 39 -3.07 5.65 2.50
N ILE A 40 -2.35 6.51 1.80
CA ILE A 40 -2.05 6.37 0.38
C ILE A 40 -0.73 7.08 0.06
N GLY A 41 0.02 6.62 -0.94
CA GLY A 41 1.20 7.35 -1.42
C GLY A 41 0.83 8.77 -1.86
N GLY A 42 1.62 9.75 -1.43
CA GLY A 42 1.36 11.16 -1.69
C GLY A 42 1.41 11.55 -3.18
N ARG A 43 0.97 12.78 -3.46
CA ARG A 43 1.05 13.38 -4.79
C ARG A 43 2.50 13.56 -5.23
N ASP A 44 2.77 13.28 -6.50
CA ASP A 44 4.11 13.42 -7.14
C ASP A 44 5.23 12.61 -6.46
N VAL A 45 4.86 11.59 -5.68
CA VAL A 45 5.79 10.67 -5.01
C VAL A 45 6.09 9.49 -5.92
N ALA A 46 7.38 9.28 -6.20
CA ALA A 46 7.82 8.12 -6.96
C ALA A 46 7.70 6.82 -6.13
N LEU A 47 7.02 5.81 -6.68
CA LEU A 47 6.70 4.56 -5.98
C LEU A 47 7.94 3.80 -5.49
N SER A 48 9.03 3.82 -6.25
CA SER A 48 10.27 3.08 -5.94
C SER A 48 11.10 3.71 -4.83
N THR A 49 10.96 5.01 -4.59
CA THR A 49 11.72 5.76 -3.59
C THR A 49 10.86 6.29 -2.44
N MET A 50 9.54 6.06 -2.49
CA MET A 50 8.60 6.48 -1.45
C MET A 50 9.07 6.10 -0.06
N THR A 51 9.03 7.03 0.88
CA THR A 51 9.32 6.82 2.31
C THR A 51 8.03 6.89 3.13
N PRO A 52 8.04 6.47 4.41
CA PRO A 52 6.86 6.63 5.27
C PRO A 52 6.39 8.08 5.40
N TYR A 53 7.28 9.07 5.23
CA TYR A 53 6.94 10.50 5.29
C TYR A 53 6.24 11.01 4.03
N ASP A 54 6.31 10.27 2.93
CA ASP A 54 5.65 10.60 1.68
C ASP A 54 4.18 10.10 1.64
N VAL A 55 3.71 9.46 2.70
CA VAL A 55 2.34 8.94 2.80
C VAL A 55 1.37 10.07 3.15
N ALA A 56 0.35 10.24 2.33
CA ALA A 56 -0.79 11.08 2.64
C ALA A 56 -1.82 10.30 3.47
N VAL A 57 -2.48 11.00 4.38
CA VAL A 57 -3.56 10.46 5.22
C VAL A 57 -4.80 11.31 5.02
N VAL A 58 -5.91 10.68 4.65
CA VAL A 58 -7.19 11.34 4.41
C VAL A 58 -8.30 10.74 5.26
N LEU A 59 -9.33 11.51 5.56
CA LEU A 59 -10.57 11.01 6.13
C LEU A 59 -11.32 10.18 5.09
N SER A 60 -11.78 9.00 5.49
CA SER A 60 -12.53 8.08 4.63
C SER A 60 -13.94 8.60 4.28
N SER A 61 -14.48 9.51 5.11
CA SER A 61 -15.83 10.05 4.95
C SER A 61 -15.96 11.00 3.77
N ASP A 62 -15.00 11.89 3.58
CA ASP A 62 -15.08 13.03 2.66
C ASP A 62 -13.78 13.26 1.86
N GLY A 63 -12.71 12.50 2.14
CA GLY A 63 -11.41 12.67 1.50
C GLY A 63 -10.59 13.86 2.00
N SER A 64 -11.03 14.54 3.06
CA SER A 64 -10.29 15.65 3.66
C SER A 64 -8.89 15.20 4.09
N THR A 65 -7.86 15.95 3.70
CA THR A 65 -6.47 15.61 4.01
C THR A 65 -6.14 15.95 5.46
N LEU A 66 -5.68 14.95 6.22
CA LEU A 66 -5.20 15.08 7.58
C LEU A 66 -3.69 15.27 7.65
N HIS A 67 -2.95 14.65 6.72
CA HIS A 67 -1.49 14.73 6.63
C HIS A 67 -1.02 14.50 5.19
N GLY A 68 0.14 15.09 4.85
CA GLY A 68 0.76 14.98 3.53
C GLY A 68 -0.05 15.71 2.44
N GLN A 69 0.19 15.33 1.19
CA GLN A 69 -0.54 15.84 0.02
C GLN A 69 -1.25 14.69 -0.68
N ALA A 70 -2.58 14.66 -0.63
CA ALA A 70 -3.36 13.61 -1.26
C ALA A 70 -3.21 13.65 -2.81
N PRO A 71 -3.16 12.48 -3.46
CA PRO A 71 -3.12 12.41 -4.92
C PRO A 71 -4.45 12.91 -5.53
N SER A 72 -4.42 13.37 -6.77
CA SER A 72 -5.60 13.95 -7.45
C SER A 72 -6.72 12.94 -7.69
N ASP A 73 -6.41 11.65 -7.77
CA ASP A 73 -7.33 10.55 -8.02
C ASP A 73 -7.84 9.89 -6.71
N ILE A 74 -7.63 10.52 -5.55
CA ILE A 74 -8.02 9.97 -4.24
C ILE A 74 -9.50 9.57 -4.15
N ALA A 75 -10.38 10.32 -4.83
CA ALA A 75 -11.82 10.07 -4.85
C ALA A 75 -12.17 8.69 -5.42
N ASP A 76 -11.39 8.20 -6.39
CA ASP A 76 -11.60 6.89 -7.02
C ASP A 76 -11.37 5.76 -6.01
N TYR A 77 -10.27 5.83 -5.24
CA TYR A 77 -9.98 4.84 -4.20
C TYR A 77 -11.02 4.86 -3.07
N LEU A 78 -11.47 6.06 -2.66
CA LEU A 78 -12.51 6.20 -1.65
C LEU A 78 -13.85 5.60 -2.11
N GLU A 79 -14.21 5.76 -3.39
CA GLU A 79 -15.40 5.13 -3.98
C GLU A 79 -15.32 3.59 -3.91
N VAL A 80 -14.16 3.01 -4.22
CA VAL A 80 -13.96 1.55 -4.13
C VAL A 80 -14.15 1.06 -2.69
N HIS A 81 -13.55 1.75 -1.70
CA HIS A 81 -13.74 1.41 -0.28
C HIS A 81 -15.20 1.57 0.17
N ARG A 82 -15.92 2.60 -0.31
CA ARG A 82 -17.35 2.82 0.01
C ARG A 82 -18.23 1.69 -0.51
N ARG A 83 -17.95 1.15 -1.70
CA ARG A 83 -18.68 0.02 -2.27
C ARG A 83 -18.42 -1.31 -1.57
N SER A 84 -17.33 -1.42 -0.82
CA SER A 84 -16.93 -2.67 -0.17
C SER A 84 -16.35 -2.41 1.22
N PRO A 85 -17.20 -2.13 2.23
CA PRO A 85 -16.75 -1.71 3.57
C PRO A 85 -15.90 -2.73 4.35
N HIS A 86 -15.79 -3.97 3.86
CA HIS A 86 -15.00 -5.05 4.48
C HIS A 86 -13.54 -5.09 3.97
N ILE A 87 -13.20 -4.37 2.90
CA ILE A 87 -11.82 -4.32 2.39
C ILE A 87 -11.02 -3.28 3.17
N ALA A 88 -9.78 -3.60 3.51
CA ALA A 88 -8.86 -2.64 4.12
C ALA A 88 -7.82 -2.13 3.12
N SER A 89 -7.68 -2.75 1.96
CA SER A 89 -6.68 -2.35 0.97
C SER A 89 -7.18 -2.51 -0.45
N VAL A 90 -6.78 -1.55 -1.29
CA VAL A 90 -7.11 -1.44 -2.71
C VAL A 90 -5.83 -1.03 -3.42
N ALA A 91 -5.47 -1.75 -4.48
CA ALA A 91 -4.37 -1.42 -5.38
C ALA A 91 -4.92 -1.25 -6.79
N ARG A 92 -4.54 -0.15 -7.46
CA ARG A 92 -4.84 0.04 -8.89
C ARG A 92 -3.73 -0.60 -9.71
N MET A 93 -4.01 -1.73 -10.34
CA MET A 93 -3.04 -2.53 -11.09
C MET A 93 -2.64 -1.88 -12.40
N SER A 94 -1.54 -2.29 -13.02
CA SER A 94 -1.00 -1.76 -14.29
C SER A 94 -1.89 -1.96 -15.53
N ASP A 95 -2.89 -2.83 -15.46
CA ASP A 95 -3.95 -3.00 -16.47
C ASP A 95 -5.11 -2.00 -16.33
N GLY A 96 -5.23 -1.35 -15.18
CA GLY A 96 -6.23 -0.31 -14.88
C GLY A 96 -7.27 -0.75 -13.86
N ASP A 97 -7.33 -2.06 -13.59
CA ASP A 97 -8.28 -2.67 -12.67
C ASP A 97 -7.85 -2.51 -11.21
N TYR A 98 -8.80 -2.71 -10.31
CA TYR A 98 -8.56 -2.71 -8.88
C TYR A 98 -8.43 -4.14 -8.35
N VAL A 99 -7.37 -4.37 -7.57
CA VAL A 99 -7.27 -5.53 -6.68
C VAL A 99 -7.61 -5.08 -5.28
N CYS A 100 -8.55 -5.77 -4.64
CA CYS A 100 -9.07 -5.44 -3.32
C CYS A 100 -8.83 -6.61 -2.36
N ALA A 101 -8.52 -6.32 -1.10
CA ALA A 101 -8.43 -7.36 -0.07
C ALA A 101 -8.78 -6.86 1.34
N PRO A 102 -9.18 -7.76 2.26
CA PRO A 102 -9.42 -7.43 3.67
C PRO A 102 -8.18 -6.94 4.42
N THR A 103 -6.97 -7.20 3.90
CA THR A 103 -5.70 -6.79 4.51
C THR A 103 -4.74 -6.24 3.44
N LEU A 104 -3.80 -5.38 3.86
CA LEU A 104 -2.74 -4.88 2.98
C LEU A 104 -1.89 -6.00 2.39
N ARG A 105 -1.49 -6.97 3.22
CA ARG A 105 -0.69 -8.13 2.80
C ARG A 105 -1.44 -8.98 1.78
N GLY A 106 -2.72 -9.26 2.03
CA GLY A 106 -3.57 -9.98 1.09
C GLY A 106 -3.69 -9.27 -0.25
N CYS A 107 -3.79 -7.93 -0.25
CA CYS A 107 -3.85 -7.13 -1.47
C CYS A 107 -2.54 -7.24 -2.27
N VAL A 108 -1.39 -7.15 -1.60
CA VAL A 108 -0.07 -7.32 -2.23
C VAL A 108 0.09 -8.71 -2.84
N VAL A 109 -0.28 -9.77 -2.10
CA VAL A 109 -0.18 -11.14 -2.60
C VAL A 109 -1.10 -11.35 -3.81
N ALA A 110 -2.36 -10.89 -3.74
CA ALA A 110 -3.30 -10.99 -4.85
C ALA A 110 -2.81 -10.22 -6.09
N ALA A 111 -2.27 -9.00 -5.91
CA ALA A 111 -1.71 -8.20 -6.99
C ALA A 111 -0.52 -8.90 -7.68
N LEU A 112 0.38 -9.51 -6.91
CA LEU A 112 1.52 -10.24 -7.46
C LEU A 112 1.11 -11.52 -8.19
N ARG A 113 0.14 -12.27 -7.67
CA ARG A 113 -0.43 -13.44 -8.36
C ARG A 113 -1.02 -13.05 -9.71
N ARG A 114 -1.78 -11.95 -9.74
CA ARG A 114 -2.37 -11.41 -10.99
C ARG A 114 -1.30 -11.09 -12.02
N VAL A 115 -0.21 -10.42 -11.62
CA VAL A 115 0.92 -10.12 -12.54
C VAL A 115 1.58 -11.40 -13.06
N ARG A 116 1.61 -12.47 -12.27
CA ARG A 116 2.17 -13.78 -12.67
C ARG A 116 1.20 -14.64 -13.49
N GLY A 117 -0.05 -14.21 -13.69
CA GLY A 117 -1.08 -15.01 -14.34
C GLY A 117 -1.51 -16.23 -13.50
N GLU A 118 -1.27 -16.21 -12.19
CA GLU A 118 -1.70 -17.25 -11.27
C GLU A 118 -3.21 -17.07 -10.97
N ASN A 119 -3.93 -18.19 -10.81
CA ASN A 119 -5.35 -18.14 -10.48
C ASN A 119 -5.59 -17.41 -9.15
N GLU A 120 -6.68 -16.63 -9.10
CA GLU A 120 -7.18 -15.92 -7.90
C GLU A 120 -7.79 -16.92 -6.89
N THR A 121 -7.01 -17.89 -6.42
CA THR A 121 -7.42 -18.73 -5.28
C THR A 121 -7.19 -17.92 -4.01
N SER A 122 -8.22 -17.81 -3.15
CA SER A 122 -8.07 -17.24 -1.82
C SER A 122 -6.97 -17.98 -1.06
N ALA A 123 -5.90 -17.28 -0.70
CA ALA A 123 -4.90 -17.79 0.23
C ALA A 123 -5.42 -17.63 1.67
N ASP A 124 -5.13 -18.61 2.53
CA ASP A 124 -5.34 -18.44 3.96
C ASP A 124 -4.31 -17.45 4.56
N ASP A 125 -4.59 -16.97 5.76
CA ASP A 125 -3.76 -15.96 6.44
C ASP A 125 -2.31 -16.42 6.65
N ALA A 126 -2.11 -17.72 6.93
CA ALA A 126 -0.77 -18.29 7.13
C ALA A 126 0.05 -18.25 5.84
N THR A 127 -0.57 -18.58 4.71
CA THR A 127 0.04 -18.50 3.39
C THR A 127 0.34 -17.06 3.01
N ILE A 128 -0.60 -16.13 3.25
CA ILE A 128 -0.39 -14.70 2.99
C ILE A 128 0.81 -14.19 3.80
N GLU A 129 0.92 -14.56 5.08
CA GLU A 129 2.01 -14.13 5.94
C GLU A 129 3.35 -14.69 5.48
N ALA A 130 3.41 -15.99 5.16
CA ALA A 130 4.64 -16.62 4.67
C ALA A 130 5.14 -15.96 3.38
N VAL A 131 4.23 -15.71 2.42
CA VAL A 131 4.57 -15.02 1.17
C VAL A 131 5.01 -13.58 1.44
N TRP A 132 4.32 -12.86 2.33
CA TRP A 132 4.71 -11.51 2.71
C TRP A 132 6.13 -11.45 3.28
N LEU A 133 6.48 -12.34 4.21
CA LEU A 133 7.81 -12.38 4.81
C LEU A 133 8.90 -12.66 3.78
N ASP A 134 8.65 -13.58 2.84
CA ASP A 134 9.57 -13.86 1.72
C ASP A 134 9.75 -12.61 0.82
N LEU A 135 8.67 -11.94 0.44
CA LEU A 135 8.72 -10.72 -0.37
C LEU A 135 9.50 -9.60 0.32
N VAL A 136 9.29 -9.39 1.62
CA VAL A 136 10.04 -8.40 2.41
C VAL A 136 11.52 -8.77 2.45
N SER A 137 11.84 -10.05 2.66
CA SER A 137 13.22 -10.55 2.66
C SER A 137 13.91 -10.27 1.32
N GLN A 138 13.28 -10.62 0.20
CA GLN A 138 13.80 -10.37 -1.15
C GLN A 138 13.96 -8.87 -1.45
N ALA A 139 13.00 -8.05 -1.02
CA ALA A 139 13.06 -6.61 -1.17
C ALA A 139 14.19 -5.97 -0.33
N ARG A 140 14.51 -6.52 0.85
CA ARG A 140 15.68 -6.13 1.64
C ARG A 140 16.98 -6.48 0.94
N ILE A 141 17.13 -7.74 0.51
CA ILE A 141 18.36 -8.23 -0.15
C ILE A 141 18.67 -7.42 -1.41
N SER A 142 17.64 -7.04 -2.17
CA SER A 142 17.80 -6.27 -3.40
C SER A 142 17.95 -4.75 -3.20
N GLY A 143 17.96 -4.26 -1.96
CA GLY A 143 18.06 -2.83 -1.64
C GLY A 143 16.77 -2.03 -1.89
N ALA A 144 15.68 -2.67 -2.29
CA ALA A 144 14.42 -1.98 -2.58
C ALA A 144 13.81 -1.30 -1.35
N LEU A 145 14.17 -1.74 -0.13
CA LEU A 145 13.65 -1.16 1.11
C LEU A 145 14.60 -0.17 1.81
N ILE A 146 15.66 0.29 1.15
CA ILE A 146 16.55 1.33 1.71
C ILE A 146 15.74 2.61 1.95
N GLY A 147 15.69 3.09 3.20
CA GLY A 147 14.89 4.25 3.60
C GLY A 147 13.37 4.01 3.69
N ALA A 148 12.91 2.75 3.56
CA ALA A 148 11.51 2.40 3.77
C ALA A 148 11.14 2.21 5.25
N PHE A 149 12.14 2.04 6.11
CA PHE A 149 11.98 1.97 7.56
C PHE A 149 12.45 3.30 8.19
N PRO A 150 11.81 3.75 9.29
CA PRO A 150 12.33 4.89 10.06
C PRO A 150 13.78 4.59 10.50
N THR A 151 14.65 5.60 10.44
CA THR A 151 15.99 5.48 11.03
C THR A 151 15.83 5.45 12.56
N GLU A 152 16.37 4.44 13.24
CA GLU A 152 16.27 4.25 14.70
C GLU A 152 16.94 5.37 15.56
N ASN A 153 17.25 6.54 14.98
CA ASN A 153 18.16 7.52 15.54
C ASN A 153 17.55 8.90 15.86
N GLU A 154 16.28 8.94 16.26
CA GLU A 154 15.70 10.11 16.94
C GLU A 154 14.86 9.66 18.15
N ALA A 155 15.55 9.16 19.19
CA ALA A 155 15.01 9.19 20.53
C ALA A 155 15.55 10.47 21.22
N PRO A 156 14.71 11.33 21.81
CA PRO A 156 15.16 12.40 22.69
C PRO A 156 15.75 11.85 24.00
#